data_AF-J9F7H3-F1
#
_entry.id   AF-J9F7H3-F1
#
_cell.length_a   1.000
_cell.length_b   1.000
_cell.length_c   1.000
_cell.angle_alpha   90.00
_cell.angle_beta   90.00
_cell.angle_gamma   90.00
#
_symmetry.space_group_name_H-M   'P 1'
#
loop_
_entity.id
_entity.type
_entity.pdbx_description
1 polymer ?
#
loop_
_entity_poly.entity_id
_entity_poly.type
_entity_poly.pdbx_seq_one_letter_code
_entity_poly.pdbx_strand_id
1 'polypeptide(L)'
;MLETGRTHQIRVHLQYLGYPIVDDYIYNTTAWGETKGKDGNYGKSLEQLRKDVLEEHKASNWHERMDPEYEIRVKRIAEGKVQPEPEGLDTEARQEYDPICMNCNMKKKDIIPEHMMLHLHCLKYQTSEWSYSSEMPSWAIQPNDIRHSGNTVEDLPQNKHTVHS
;
A
#
# COMPACT_ATOMS: atom_id res chain seq x y z
N MET A 1 12.24 -23.28 -4.76
CA MET A 1 13.28 -22.23 -4.58
C MET A 1 12.83 -21.02 -5.39
N LEU A 2 12.93 -19.79 -4.89
CA LEU A 2 12.65 -18.60 -5.72
C LEU A 2 13.81 -18.44 -6.71
N GLU A 3 13.56 -18.71 -7.98
CA GLU A 3 14.61 -18.73 -9.01
C GLU A 3 14.94 -17.34 -9.55
N THR A 4 14.04 -16.38 -9.34
CA THR A 4 14.19 -14.98 -9.78
C THR A 4 13.82 -14.01 -8.65
N GLY A 5 14.16 -12.73 -8.81
CA GLY A 5 13.86 -11.63 -7.88
C GLY A 5 12.94 -10.57 -8.49
N ARG A 6 11.89 -10.99 -9.22
CA ARG A 6 10.98 -10.05 -9.89
C ARG A 6 10.16 -9.25 -8.88
N THR A 7 9.75 -8.05 -9.27
CA THR A 7 8.87 -7.18 -8.48
C THR A 7 7.62 -7.95 -8.04
N HIS A 8 7.31 -7.89 -6.75
CA HIS A 8 6.14 -8.51 -6.12
C HIS A 8 6.03 -10.04 -6.26
N GLN A 9 7.10 -10.75 -6.63
CA GLN A 9 7.06 -12.17 -6.93
C GLN A 9 6.45 -13.04 -5.82
N ILE A 10 6.85 -12.83 -4.57
CA ILE A 10 6.31 -13.58 -3.43
C ILE A 10 4.80 -13.32 -3.26
N ARG A 11 4.38 -12.05 -3.36
CA ARG A 11 2.98 -11.62 -3.19
C ARG A 11 2.06 -12.31 -4.20
N VAL A 12 2.45 -12.27 -5.49
CA VAL A 12 1.69 -12.89 -6.59
C VAL A 12 1.67 -14.41 -6.49
N HIS A 13 2.78 -15.06 -6.12
CA HIS A 13 2.79 -16.52 -5.97
C HIS A 13 1.90 -16.99 -4.82
N LEU A 14 1.95 -16.32 -3.67
CA LEU A 14 1.10 -16.63 -2.52
C LEU A 14 -0.38 -16.42 -2.85
N GLN A 15 -0.71 -15.36 -3.59
CA GLN A 15 -2.04 -15.13 -4.13
C GLN A 15 -2.49 -16.29 -5.05
N TYR A 16 -1.66 -16.68 -6.02
CA TYR A 16 -1.96 -17.76 -6.95
C TYR A 16 -2.20 -19.10 -6.23
N LEU A 17 -1.45 -19.38 -5.16
CA LEU A 17 -1.66 -20.58 -4.34
C LEU A 17 -2.95 -20.52 -3.49
N GLY A 18 -3.60 -19.36 -3.41
CA GLY A 18 -4.82 -19.13 -2.64
C GLY A 18 -4.57 -18.70 -1.19
N TYR A 19 -3.34 -18.31 -0.86
CA TYR A 19 -2.92 -17.86 0.47
C TYR A 19 -2.26 -16.47 0.40
N PRO A 20 -2.94 -15.43 -0.11
CA PRO A 20 -2.36 -14.09 -0.22
C PRO A 20 -1.93 -13.57 1.16
N ILE A 21 -0.89 -12.72 1.16
CA ILE A 21 -0.33 -12.14 2.39
C ILE A 21 -1.41 -11.33 3.14
N VAL A 22 -1.47 -11.50 4.46
CA VAL A 22 -2.36 -10.73 5.33
C VAL A 22 -2.05 -9.23 5.21
N ASP A 23 -3.09 -8.41 5.10
CA ASP A 23 -3.01 -6.96 4.87
C ASP A 23 -2.28 -6.52 3.60
N ASP A 24 -2.12 -7.41 2.62
CA ASP A 24 -1.71 -7.00 1.28
C ASP A 24 -2.85 -6.28 0.56
N TYR A 25 -2.87 -4.96 0.65
CA TYR A 25 -3.89 -4.09 0.05
C TYR A 25 -3.96 -4.15 -1.48
N ILE A 26 -3.08 -4.86 -2.17
CA ILE A 26 -3.10 -4.98 -3.64
C ILE A 26 -3.54 -6.39 -4.05
N TYR A 27 -2.97 -7.43 -3.47
CA TYR A 27 -3.17 -8.82 -3.93
C TYR A 27 -4.14 -9.62 -3.04
N ASN A 28 -4.51 -9.10 -1.86
CA ASN A 28 -5.48 -9.72 -0.96
C ASN A 28 -6.86 -9.02 -0.99
N THR A 29 -7.30 -8.62 -2.19
CA THR A 29 -8.58 -7.91 -2.38
C THR A 29 -9.55 -8.70 -3.26
N THR A 30 -10.82 -8.30 -3.21
CA THR A 30 -11.89 -8.91 -4.04
C THR A 30 -11.88 -8.41 -5.49
N ALA A 31 -11.07 -7.40 -5.86
CA ALA A 31 -10.90 -7.06 -7.28
C ALA A 31 -10.37 -8.24 -8.09
N TRP A 32 -9.64 -9.17 -7.46
CA TRP A 32 -9.15 -10.41 -8.07
C TRP A 32 -10.18 -11.54 -8.10
N GLY A 33 -11.45 -11.27 -7.76
CA GLY A 33 -12.52 -12.27 -7.70
C GLY A 33 -12.70 -12.88 -6.31
N GLU A 34 -13.68 -13.77 -6.19
CA GLU A 34 -14.08 -14.39 -4.91
C GLU A 34 -12.94 -15.19 -4.26
N THR A 35 -12.17 -15.91 -5.09
CA THR A 35 -10.99 -16.69 -4.66
C THR A 35 -9.71 -15.86 -4.62
N LYS A 36 -9.80 -14.55 -4.84
CA LYS A 36 -8.68 -13.60 -4.84
C LYS A 36 -7.54 -13.99 -5.80
N GLY A 37 -7.85 -14.65 -6.93
CA GLY A 37 -6.88 -15.03 -7.94
C GLY A 37 -6.20 -16.39 -7.74
N LYS A 38 -6.70 -17.23 -6.82
CA LYS A 38 -6.25 -18.62 -6.67
C LYS A 38 -6.33 -19.35 -8.01
N ASP A 39 -5.26 -20.06 -8.37
CA ASP A 39 -5.07 -20.80 -9.62
C ASP A 39 -5.25 -19.94 -10.88
N GLY A 40 -5.20 -18.60 -10.75
CA GLY A 40 -5.52 -17.66 -11.82
C GLY A 40 -7.02 -17.59 -12.15
N ASN A 41 -7.88 -18.11 -11.27
CA ASN A 41 -9.32 -18.02 -11.41
C ASN A 41 -9.82 -16.70 -10.82
N TYR A 42 -10.28 -15.81 -11.70
CA TYR A 42 -10.80 -14.49 -11.31
C TYR A 42 -12.34 -14.41 -11.35
N GLY A 43 -13.01 -15.44 -11.87
CA GLY A 43 -14.47 -15.45 -12.07
C GLY A 43 -15.00 -14.40 -13.06
N LYS A 44 -14.12 -13.75 -13.84
CA LYS A 44 -14.46 -12.68 -14.79
C LYS A 44 -13.45 -12.60 -15.94
N SER A 45 -13.77 -11.83 -16.98
CA SER A 45 -12.86 -11.60 -18.11
C SER A 45 -11.61 -10.81 -17.68
N LEU A 46 -10.52 -10.96 -18.42
CA LEU A 46 -9.29 -10.20 -18.16
C LEU A 46 -9.47 -8.69 -18.31
N GLU A 47 -10.33 -8.25 -19.25
CA GLU A 47 -10.68 -6.84 -19.41
C GLU A 47 -11.40 -6.29 -18.18
N GLN A 48 -12.37 -7.04 -17.65
CA GLN A 48 -13.09 -6.64 -16.44
C GLN A 48 -12.18 -6.68 -15.21
N LEU A 49 -11.35 -7.72 -15.07
CA LEU A 49 -10.35 -7.80 -14.00
C LEU A 49 -9.44 -6.58 -14.00
N ARG A 50 -8.89 -6.23 -15.17
CA ARG A 50 -8.03 -5.06 -15.33
C ARG A 50 -8.75 -3.80 -14.87
N LYS A 51 -10.02 -3.62 -15.27
CA LYS A 51 -10.82 -2.47 -14.87
C LYS A 51 -11.02 -2.42 -13.35
N ASP A 52 -11.36 -3.54 -12.73
CA ASP A 52 -11.63 -3.62 -11.29
C ASP A 52 -10.36 -3.32 -10.46
N VAL A 53 -9.22 -3.92 -10.82
CA VAL A 53 -7.94 -3.70 -10.15
C VAL A 53 -7.48 -2.25 -10.31
N LEU A 54 -7.65 -1.66 -11.51
CA LEU A 54 -7.32 -0.25 -11.74
C LEU A 54 -8.23 0.69 -10.94
N GLU A 55 -9.52 0.39 -10.84
CA GLU A 55 -10.48 1.21 -10.11
C GLU A 55 -10.22 1.16 -8.59
N GLU A 56 -9.84 0.01 -8.05
CA GLU A 56 -9.50 -0.14 -6.62
C GLU A 56 -8.20 0.61 -6.26
N HIS A 57 -7.20 0.62 -7.16
CA HIS A 57 -5.88 1.21 -6.90
C HIS A 57 -5.58 2.50 -7.65
N LYS A 58 -6.59 3.19 -8.20
CA LYS A 58 -6.37 4.46 -8.88
C LYS A 58 -5.84 5.52 -7.92
N ALA A 59 -4.92 6.34 -8.42
CA ALA A 59 -4.32 7.44 -7.66
C ALA A 59 -5.39 8.37 -7.07
N SER A 60 -6.53 8.53 -7.74
CA SER A 60 -7.61 9.40 -7.26
C SER A 60 -8.33 8.93 -6.01
N ASN A 61 -8.19 7.66 -5.63
CA ASN A 61 -8.68 7.17 -4.33
C ASN A 61 -7.90 7.78 -3.15
N TRP A 62 -6.74 8.38 -3.41
CA TRP A 62 -5.90 9.05 -2.43
C TRP A 62 -6.11 10.57 -2.38
N HIS A 63 -7.08 11.12 -3.12
CA HIS A 63 -7.37 12.56 -3.09
C HIS A 63 -8.42 12.88 -2.01
N GLU A 64 -8.21 13.95 -1.23
CA GLU A 64 -9.16 14.41 -0.20
C GLU A 64 -9.91 15.69 -0.61
N ARG A 65 -9.16 16.74 -0.97
CA ARG A 65 -9.72 18.07 -1.28
C ARG A 65 -8.92 18.71 -2.39
N MET A 66 -9.61 19.33 -3.33
CA MET A 66 -9.00 20.26 -4.28
C MET A 66 -8.89 21.64 -3.63
N ASP A 67 -7.80 22.35 -3.90
CA ASP A 67 -7.68 23.77 -3.56
C ASP A 67 -8.85 24.54 -4.24
N PRO A 68 -9.73 25.20 -3.46
CA PRO A 68 -10.90 25.91 -3.99
C PRO A 68 -10.55 27.02 -4.99
N GLU A 69 -9.37 27.61 -4.86
CA GLU A 69 -8.89 28.69 -5.72
C GLU A 69 -8.16 28.18 -6.97
N TYR A 70 -7.96 26.86 -7.11
CA TYR A 70 -7.25 26.25 -8.25
C TYR A 70 -7.85 26.67 -9.59
N GLU A 71 -9.17 26.52 -9.78
CA GLU A 71 -9.82 26.86 -11.05
C GLU A 71 -9.70 28.36 -11.37
N ILE A 72 -9.77 29.21 -10.34
CA ILE A 72 -9.63 30.66 -10.49
C ILE A 72 -8.20 31.02 -10.91
N ARG A 73 -7.18 30.39 -10.31
CA ARG A 73 -5.78 30.56 -10.71
C ARG A 73 -5.55 30.12 -12.15
N VAL A 74 -6.01 28.92 -12.53
CA VAL A 74 -5.83 28.39 -13.89
C VAL A 74 -6.49 29.30 -14.93
N LYS A 75 -7.73 29.75 -14.69
CA LYS A 75 -8.42 30.70 -15.60
C LYS A 75 -7.66 32.00 -15.75
N ARG A 76 -7.20 32.59 -14.64
CA ARG A 76 -6.44 33.85 -14.66
C ARG A 76 -5.15 33.73 -15.45
N ILE A 77 -4.44 32.60 -15.35
CA ILE A 77 -3.21 32.35 -16.08
C ILE A 77 -3.50 32.17 -17.58
N ALA A 78 -4.57 31.43 -17.92
CA ALA A 78 -4.99 31.21 -19.30
C ALA A 78 -5.43 32.50 -20.01
N GLU A 79 -6.09 33.41 -19.28
CA GLU A 79 -6.53 34.73 -19.79
C GLU A 79 -5.41 35.80 -19.74
N GLY A 80 -4.33 35.53 -19.00
CA GLY A 80 -3.20 36.43 -18.83
C GLY A 80 -2.21 36.42 -20.00
N LYS A 81 -1.26 37.35 -20.00
CA LYS A 81 -0.11 37.31 -20.93
C LYS A 81 0.88 36.24 -20.45
N VAL A 82 1.00 35.16 -21.21
CA VAL A 82 2.03 34.13 -20.98
C VAL A 82 3.40 34.73 -21.29
N GLN A 83 4.29 34.76 -20.30
CA GLN A 83 5.71 35.05 -20.54
C GLN A 83 6.46 33.73 -20.67
N PRO A 84 7.17 33.49 -21.79
CA PRO A 84 7.97 32.29 -21.95
C PRO A 84 9.09 32.26 -20.91
N GLU A 85 9.39 31.07 -20.42
CA GLU A 85 10.53 30.82 -19.55
C GLU A 85 11.84 31.27 -20.23
N PRO A 86 12.73 32.01 -19.54
CA PRO A 86 13.97 32.48 -20.14
C PRO A 86 14.93 31.32 -20.45
N GLU A 87 15.75 31.46 -21.49
CA GLU A 87 16.81 30.51 -21.81
C GLU A 87 17.88 30.50 -20.70
N GLY A 88 18.28 29.31 -20.23
CA GLY A 88 19.25 29.17 -19.15
C GLY A 88 18.65 29.18 -17.74
N LEU A 89 17.44 28.64 -17.59
CA LEU A 89 16.80 28.48 -16.29
C LEU A 89 17.66 27.69 -15.31
N ASP A 90 17.90 28.32 -14.17
CA ASP A 90 18.43 27.65 -12.99
C ASP A 90 17.40 26.64 -12.47
N THR A 91 17.72 25.35 -12.61
CA THR A 91 16.86 24.27 -12.13
C THR A 91 16.75 24.25 -10.61
N GLU A 92 17.73 24.79 -9.88
CA GLU A 92 17.70 24.89 -8.41
C GLU A 92 16.74 26.00 -7.95
N ALA A 93 16.49 27.01 -8.79
CA ALA A 93 15.52 28.07 -8.50
C ALA A 93 14.05 27.67 -8.81
N ARG A 94 13.81 26.50 -9.41
CA ARG A 94 12.44 26.03 -9.69
C ARG A 94 11.74 25.68 -8.39
N GLN A 95 10.55 26.23 -8.20
CA GLN A 95 9.71 25.89 -7.05
C GLN A 95 9.24 24.43 -7.16
N GLU A 96 9.20 23.73 -6.03
CA GLU A 96 8.67 22.35 -5.94
C GLU A 96 7.15 22.27 -6.17
N TYR A 97 6.47 23.41 -6.12
CA TYR A 97 5.03 23.55 -6.28
C TYR A 97 4.68 24.22 -7.60
N ASP A 98 3.83 23.58 -8.40
CA ASP A 98 3.31 24.15 -9.64
C ASP A 98 1.86 24.68 -9.44
N PRO A 99 1.61 25.99 -9.62
CA PRO A 99 0.31 26.61 -9.41
C PRO A 99 -0.77 26.22 -10.43
N ILE A 100 -0.41 25.61 -11.56
CA ILE A 100 -1.35 25.10 -12.58
C ILE A 100 -1.44 23.57 -12.60
N CYS A 101 -0.59 22.87 -11.85
CA CYS A 101 -0.65 21.41 -11.77
C CYS A 101 -1.73 20.96 -10.79
N MET A 102 -2.80 20.33 -11.29
CA MET A 102 -3.87 19.77 -10.47
C MET A 102 -3.35 18.90 -9.31
N ASN A 103 -2.32 18.08 -9.55
CA ASN A 103 -1.78 17.19 -8.52
C ASN A 103 -1.03 17.93 -7.40
N CYS A 104 -0.42 19.10 -7.68
CA CYS A 104 0.19 19.94 -6.66
C CYS A 104 -0.88 20.66 -5.82
N ASN A 105 -2.02 20.96 -6.43
CA ASN A 105 -3.12 21.73 -5.85
C ASN A 105 -4.19 20.81 -5.19
N MET A 106 -3.81 19.58 -4.85
CA MET A 106 -4.71 18.56 -4.35
C MET A 106 -4.15 17.94 -3.08
N LYS A 107 -4.93 18.01 -2.00
CA LYS A 107 -4.57 17.35 -0.75
C LYS A 107 -4.70 15.84 -0.93
N LYS A 108 -3.62 15.12 -0.69
CA LYS A 108 -3.61 13.65 -0.65
C LYS A 108 -3.92 13.15 0.76
N LYS A 109 -4.49 11.96 0.85
CA LYS A 109 -4.70 11.26 2.13
C LYS A 109 -3.36 10.96 2.76
N ASP A 110 -3.31 11.08 4.08
CA ASP A 110 -2.15 10.66 4.85
C ASP A 110 -2.02 9.13 4.79
N ILE A 111 -0.79 8.68 4.57
CA ILE A 111 -0.47 7.26 4.52
C ILE A 111 -0.21 6.81 5.96
N ILE A 112 -1.11 5.99 6.50
CA ILE A 112 -0.87 5.33 7.79
C ILE A 112 0.23 4.26 7.65
N PRO A 113 1.08 4.03 8.67
CA PRO A 113 2.18 3.07 8.60
C PRO A 113 1.77 1.67 8.12
N GLU A 114 0.56 1.24 8.44
CA GLU A 114 0.01 -0.06 8.08
C GLU A 114 -0.11 -0.24 6.57
N HIS A 115 -0.36 0.84 5.81
CA HIS A 115 -0.36 0.79 4.33
C HIS A 115 1.03 0.53 3.73
N MET A 116 2.09 0.71 4.53
CA MET A 116 3.49 0.57 4.12
C MET A 116 4.14 -0.71 4.65
N MET A 117 3.36 -1.60 5.25
CA MET A 117 3.84 -2.83 5.87
C MET A 117 3.27 -4.08 5.18
N LEU A 118 4.03 -5.18 5.27
CA LEU A 118 3.59 -6.51 4.87
C LEU A 118 3.87 -7.48 6.01
N HIS A 119 2.85 -8.22 6.42
CA HIS A 119 2.97 -9.20 7.51
C HIS A 119 3.61 -10.50 7.01
N LEU A 120 4.87 -10.70 7.38
CA LEU A 120 5.61 -11.94 7.14
C LEU A 120 6.14 -12.48 8.47
N HIS A 121 5.90 -13.76 8.72
CA HIS A 121 6.38 -14.45 9.91
C HIS A 121 7.11 -15.73 9.51
N CYS A 122 8.32 -15.91 10.02
CA CYS A 122 8.99 -17.19 9.90
C CYS A 122 8.80 -17.99 11.18
N LEU A 123 8.02 -19.07 11.08
CA LEU A 123 7.69 -19.89 12.23
C LEU A 123 8.88 -20.71 12.74
N LYS A 124 9.70 -21.22 11.82
CA LYS A 124 10.79 -22.14 12.16
C LYS A 124 11.91 -22.09 11.12
N TYR A 125 13.14 -22.05 11.62
CA TYR A 125 14.34 -22.33 10.87
C TYR A 125 14.99 -23.60 11.42
N GLN A 126 15.55 -24.41 10.52
CA GLN A 126 16.23 -25.64 10.90
C GLN A 126 17.39 -25.90 9.95
N THR A 127 18.54 -26.22 10.54
CA THR A 127 19.74 -26.70 9.85
C THR A 127 20.13 -28.07 10.44
N SER A 128 21.24 -28.65 9.98
CA SER A 128 21.81 -29.87 10.58
C SER A 128 22.34 -29.67 12.00
N GLU A 129 22.65 -28.43 12.39
CA GLU A 129 23.32 -28.13 13.66
C GLU A 129 22.41 -27.44 14.67
N TRP A 130 21.39 -26.72 14.21
CA TRP A 130 20.50 -25.97 15.09
C TRP A 130 19.07 -25.90 14.55
N SER A 131 18.14 -25.61 15.46
CA SER A 131 16.77 -25.25 15.10
C SER A 131 16.30 -24.11 15.99
N TYR A 132 15.56 -23.18 15.38
CA TYR A 132 14.89 -22.10 16.06
C TYR A 132 13.43 -22.09 15.63
N SER A 133 12.53 -21.86 16.56
CA SER A 133 11.11 -21.61 16.28
C SER A 133 10.66 -20.40 17.08
N SER A 134 9.71 -19.65 16.55
CA SER A 134 9.02 -18.57 17.27
C SER A 134 7.55 -18.92 17.50
N GLU A 135 6.93 -18.20 18.43
CA GLU A 135 5.48 -18.27 18.63
C GLU A 135 4.73 -17.63 17.45
N MET A 136 3.50 -18.11 17.21
CA MET A 136 2.63 -17.55 16.18
C MET A 136 2.20 -16.14 16.59
N PRO A 137 2.37 -15.12 15.73
CA PRO A 137 1.95 -13.77 16.05
C PRO A 137 0.43 -13.66 16.08
N SER A 138 -0.09 -12.76 16.92
CA SER A 138 -1.53 -12.54 17.11
C SER A 138 -2.28 -12.26 15.79
N TRP A 139 -1.70 -11.45 14.90
CA TRP A 139 -2.27 -11.12 13.59
C TRP A 139 -2.45 -12.34 12.67
N ALA A 140 -1.69 -13.42 12.87
CA ALA A 140 -1.83 -14.64 12.07
C ALA A 140 -2.94 -15.57 12.59
N ILE A 141 -3.30 -15.44 13.87
CA ILE A 141 -4.35 -16.24 14.52
C ILE A 141 -5.73 -15.64 14.20
N GLN A 142 -5.84 -14.31 14.16
CA GLN A 142 -7.08 -13.56 13.90
C GLN A 142 -6.84 -12.41 12.91
N PRO A 143 -6.67 -12.70 11.60
CA PRO A 143 -6.29 -11.69 10.60
C PRO A 143 -7.34 -10.60 10.32
N ASN A 144 -8.57 -10.70 10.85
CA ASN A 144 -9.65 -9.74 10.59
C ASN A 144 -10.03 -8.87 11.82
N ASP A 145 -9.56 -9.18 13.02
CA ASP A 145 -10.00 -8.48 14.25
C ASP A 145 -9.24 -7.17 14.52
N ILE A 146 -8.15 -6.90 13.79
CA ILE A 146 -7.35 -5.67 13.96
C ILE A 146 -8.03 -4.44 13.31
N ARG A 147 -9.06 -4.63 12.49
CA ARG A 147 -9.75 -3.53 11.78
C ARG A 147 -10.58 -2.61 12.70
N HIS A 148 -10.70 -2.91 14.00
CA HIS A 148 -11.53 -2.15 14.94
C HIS A 148 -10.83 -1.59 16.18
N SER A 149 -9.53 -1.81 16.43
CA SER A 149 -8.89 -1.23 17.62
C SER A 149 -8.27 0.14 17.35
N GLY A 150 -9.14 1.09 17.02
CA GLY A 150 -8.88 2.52 17.21
C GLY A 150 -9.14 2.97 18.65
N ASN A 151 -8.87 2.13 19.65
CA ASN A 151 -9.02 2.49 21.07
C ASN A 151 -7.83 1.97 21.89
N THR A 152 -7.04 2.94 22.36
CA THR A 152 -6.26 3.00 23.61
C THR A 152 -5.48 1.78 24.04
N VAL A 153 -4.15 1.93 23.95
CA VAL A 153 -3.13 1.17 24.67
C VAL A 153 -3.29 1.45 26.17
N GLU A 154 -3.90 0.55 26.92
CA GLU A 154 -3.70 0.40 28.36
C GLU A 154 -4.26 -0.97 28.77
N ASP A 155 -3.52 -1.65 29.65
CA ASP A 155 -3.78 -2.98 30.23
C ASP A 155 -3.43 -4.23 29.40
N LEU A 156 -2.13 -4.54 29.37
CA LEU A 156 -1.67 -5.94 29.44
C LEU A 156 -0.82 -6.14 30.71
N PRO A 157 -1.12 -7.18 31.53
CA PRO A 157 -0.44 -7.40 32.79
C PRO A 157 0.99 -7.91 32.56
N GLN A 158 1.95 -7.24 33.20
CA GLN A 158 3.36 -7.63 33.26
C GLN A 158 3.49 -9.04 33.84
N ASN A 159 3.91 -10.01 33.02
CA ASN A 159 4.28 -11.33 33.50
C ASN A 159 5.80 -11.47 33.57
N LYS A 160 6.25 -11.93 34.74
CA LYS A 160 7.62 -11.84 35.24
C LYS A 160 8.51 -12.87 34.55
N HIS A 161 9.69 -12.44 34.11
CA HIS A 161 10.77 -13.33 33.70
C HIS A 161 11.29 -14.12 34.91
N THR A 162 11.30 -15.45 34.80
CA THR A 162 12.14 -16.32 35.63
C THR A 162 13.20 -16.94 34.75
N VAL A 163 14.44 -16.48 34.90
CA VAL A 163 15.64 -17.11 34.35
C VAL A 163 16.07 -18.18 35.36
N HIS A 164 16.22 -19.43 34.91
CA HIS A 164 17.00 -20.41 35.65
C HIS A 164 18.25 -20.76 34.86
N SER A 165 19.38 -20.59 35.55
CA SER A 165 20.72 -21.07 35.21
C SER A 165 20.83 -22.59 35.33
#